data_AF-A0A1G0CF53-F1
#
_entry.id   AF-A0A1G0CF53-F1
#
_cell.length_a   1.000
_cell.length_b   1.000
_cell.length_c   1.000
_cell.angle_alpha   90.00
_cell.angle_beta   90.00
_cell.angle_gamma   90.00
#
_symmetry.space_group_name_H-M   'P 1'
#
loop_
_entity.id
_entity.type
_entity.pdbx_description
1 polymer ?
#
loop_
_entity_poly.entity_id
_entity_poly.type
_entity_poly.pdbx_seq_one_letter_code
_entity_poly.pdbx_strand_id
1 'polypeptide(L)' 'MSANNPNKPKQVSWFNGCGGRIGVVVGQEGEHAYIGTALCHDEDADVAHILKFGAKFPLEAALLLPVSKSYP' A
#
# COMPACT_ATOMS: atom_id res chain seq x y z
N MET A 1 -22.22 13.33 5.26
CA MET A 1 -20.95 13.25 6.00
C MET A 1 -19.96 12.52 5.09
N SER A 2 -19.07 13.24 4.41
CA SER A 2 -18.02 12.60 3.61
C SER A 2 -17.04 11.96 4.59
N ALA A 3 -16.93 10.63 4.54
CA ALA A 3 -15.85 9.91 5.20
C ALA A 3 -14.54 10.37 4.57
N ASN A 4 -13.94 11.39 5.18
CA ASN A 4 -12.64 11.91 4.80
C ASN A 4 -11.64 10.83 5.23
N ASN A 5 -11.48 9.79 4.42
CA ASN A 5 -10.47 8.75 4.63
C ASN A 5 -9.11 9.44 4.54
N PRO A 6 -8.42 9.66 5.68
CA PRO A 6 -7.21 10.48 5.68
C PRO A 6 -6.00 9.73 5.10
N ASN A 7 -6.12 8.43 4.85
CA ASN A 7 -5.04 7.60 4.33
C ASN A 7 -5.35 7.22 2.89
N LYS A 8 -5.28 8.20 1.97
CA LYS A 8 -5.25 7.85 0.55
C LYS A 8 -3.85 7.29 0.24
N PRO A 9 -3.73 6.20 -0.53
CA PRO A 9 -2.44 5.78 -1.06
C PRO A 9 -1.94 6.80 -2.10
N LYS A 10 -0.63 6.93 -2.24
CA LYS A 10 0.01 7.61 -3.37
C LYS A 10 0.42 6.60 -4.45
N GLN A 11 0.98 5.48 -4.01
CA GLN A 11 1.40 4.39 -4.88
C GLN A 11 1.40 3.07 -4.13
N VAL A 12 1.28 1.99 -4.89
CA VAL A 12 1.48 0.62 -4.42
C VAL A 12 2.42 -0.13 -5.35
N SER A 13 3.28 -0.94 -4.74
CA SER A 13 4.16 -1.90 -5.41
C SER A 13 3.77 -3.31 -5.00
N TRP A 14 3.41 -4.14 -5.98
CA TRP A 14 2.99 -5.52 -5.77
C TRP A 14 4.09 -6.51 -6.13
N PHE A 15 4.27 -7.50 -5.25
CA PHE A 15 5.19 -8.60 -5.43
C PHE A 15 4.44 -9.91 -5.28
N ASN A 16 4.80 -10.90 -6.09
CA ASN A 16 4.31 -12.27 -5.88
C ASN A 16 5.26 -12.96 -4.91
N GLY A 17 4.76 -13.29 -3.72
CA GLY A 17 5.49 -14.06 -2.71
C GLY A 17 5.02 -15.52 -2.66
N CYS A 18 5.79 -16.38 -1.99
CA CYS A 18 5.32 -17.71 -1.64
C CYS A 18 4.18 -17.59 -0.63
N GLY A 19 2.94 -17.82 -1.07
CA GLY A 19 1.73 -17.75 -0.23
C GLY A 19 0.77 -16.60 -0.56
N GLY A 20 1.05 -15.78 -1.57
CA GLY A 20 0.13 -14.74 -2.01
C GLY A 20 0.83 -13.51 -2.59
N ARG A 21 0.04 -12.48 -2.89
CA ARG A 21 0.56 -11.18 -3.34
C ARG A 21 0.89 -10.32 -2.12
N ILE A 22 2.02 -9.64 -2.13
CA ILE A 22 2.49 -8.74 -1.07
C ILE A 22 2.54 -7.32 -1.64
N GLY A 23 1.94 -6.37 -0.94
CA GLY A 23 1.89 -4.97 -1.33
C GLY A 23 2.71 -4.10 -0.42
N VAL A 24 3.50 -3.19 -1.01
CA VAL A 24 4.09 -2.04 -0.31
C VAL A 24 3.32 -0.81 -0.74
N VAL A 25 2.66 -0.16 0.22
CA VAL A 25 1.83 1.03 -0.02
C VAL A 25 2.51 2.25 0.58
N VAL A 26 2.62 3.30 -0.21
CA VAL A 26 3.09 4.62 0.24
C VAL A 26 1.87 5.52 0.47
N GLY A 27 1.83 6.20 1.62
CA GLY A 27 0.75 7.14 1.97
C GLY A 27 0.73 8.38 1.07
N GLN A 28 -0.38 9.12 1.09
CA GLN A 28 -0.72 10.20 0.15
C GLN A 28 0.41 11.22 -0.04
N GLU A 29 1.01 11.69 1.04
CA GLU A 29 2.07 12.71 0.99
C GLU A 29 3.46 12.12 0.72
N GLY A 30 3.59 10.79 0.62
CA GLY A 30 4.90 10.13 0.52
C GLY A 30 5.67 10.14 1.84
N GLU A 31 4.97 10.30 2.96
CA GLU A 31 5.50 10.43 4.33
C GLU A 31 5.79 9.09 5.02
N HIS A 32 5.03 8.05 4.68
CA HIS A 32 5.03 6.77 5.35
C HIS A 32 4.80 5.65 4.35
N ALA A 33 5.41 4.49 4.59
CA ALA A 33 5.20 3.29 3.81
C ALA A 33 4.83 2.11 4.71
N TYR A 34 3.99 1.23 4.19
CA TYR A 34 3.50 0.04 4.88
C TYR A 34 3.60 -1.16 3.95
N ILE A 35 3.90 -2.33 4.52
CA ILE A 35 3.94 -3.61 3.80
C ILE A 35 2.92 -4.57 4.40
N GLY A 36 2.24 -5.32 3.54
CA GLY A 36 1.34 -6.38 3.98
C GLY A 36 0.93 -7.31 2.84
N THR A 37 0.26 -8.39 3.20
CA THR A 37 -0.27 -9.36 2.23
C THR A 37 -1.61 -8.88 1.70
N ALA A 38 -1.83 -9.06 0.40
CA ALA A 38 -3.15 -8.99 -0.20
C ALA A 38 -3.93 -10.24 0.22
N LEU A 39 -5.00 -10.03 0.99
CA LEU A 39 -5.88 -11.07 1.52
C LEU A 39 -7.24 -11.07 0.80
N CYS A 40 -7.55 -9.99 0.07
CA CYS A 40 -8.79 -9.82 -0.66
C CYS A 40 -8.59 -10.12 -2.16
N HIS A 41 -9.71 -10.26 -2.88
CA HIS A 41 -9.70 -10.27 -4.35
C HIS A 41 -9.81 -8.85 -4.94
N ASP A 42 -9.99 -7.83 -4.10
CA ASP A 42 -10.10 -6.43 -4.50
C ASP A 42 -8.84 -5.66 -4.08
N GLU A 43 -8.16 -5.10 -5.08
CA GLU A 43 -6.87 -4.43 -4.89
C GLU A 43 -6.98 -3.19 -3.99
N ASP A 44 -8.03 -2.39 -4.16
CA ASP A 44 -8.20 -1.16 -3.40
C ASP A 44 -8.57 -1.46 -1.94
N ALA A 45 -9.31 -2.54 -1.68
CA ALA A 45 -9.53 -3.07 -0.33
C ALA A 45 -8.23 -3.55 0.32
N ASP A 46 -7.35 -4.24 -0.42
CA ASP A 46 -6.05 -4.67 0.10
C ASP A 46 -5.13 -3.48 0.42
N VAL A 47 -5.11 -2.47 -0.45
CA VAL A 47 -4.33 -1.24 -0.22
C VAL A 47 -4.82 -0.50 1.03
N ALA A 48 -6.13 -0.37 1.21
CA ALA A 48 -6.71 0.20 2.41
C ALA A 48 -6.39 -0.63 3.67
N HIS A 49 -6.38 -1.96 3.55
CA HIS A 49 -6.03 -2.86 4.63
C HIS A 49 -4.56 -2.70 5.04
N ILE A 50 -3.64 -2.66 4.06
CA ILE A 50 -2.20 -2.49 4.29
C ILE A 50 -1.91 -1.11 4.89
N LEU A 51 -2.57 -0.05 4.44
CA LEU A 51 -2.42 1.29 5.05
C LEU A 51 -2.88 1.35 6.51
N LYS A 52 -3.83 0.51 6.89
CA LYS A 52 -4.42 0.52 8.24
C LYS A 52 -3.74 -0.44 9.21
N PHE A 53 -3.31 -1.60 8.72
CA PHE A 53 -2.82 -2.72 9.55
C PHE A 53 -1.46 -3.27 9.11
N GLY A 54 -0.92 -2.80 7.99
CA GLY A 54 0.37 -3.24 7.48
C GLY A 54 1.52 -2.88 8.43
N ALA A 55 2.60 -3.66 8.32
CA ALA A 55 3.82 -3.37 9.06
C ALA A 55 4.50 -2.13 8.47
N LYS A 56 5.10 -1.29 9.32
CA LYS A 56 5.85 -0.12 8.86
C LYS A 56 7.02 -0.57 7.98
N PHE A 57 7.12 0.00 6.79
CA PHE A 57 8.18 -0.28 5.82
C PHE A 57 9.07 0.95 5.66
N PRO A 58 10.40 0.79 5.43
CA PRO A 58 11.28 1.94 5.20
C PRO A 58 10.85 2.72 3.96
N LEU A 59 10.54 4.01 4.14
CA LEU A 59 10.03 4.86 3.06
C LEU A 59 11.03 4.96 1.89
N GLU A 60 12.32 5.17 2.19
CA GLU A 60 13.36 5.28 1.16
C GLU A 60 13.43 4.00 0.31
N ALA A 61 13.29 2.83 0.93
CA ALA A 61 13.22 1.57 0.21
C ALA A 61 11.94 1.48 -0.63
N ALA A 62 10.78 1.92 -0.11
CA ALA A 62 9.51 1.87 -0.84
C ALA A 62 9.52 2.72 -2.11
N LEU A 63 10.21 3.85 -2.08
CA LEU A 63 10.32 4.76 -3.23
C LEU A 63 11.22 4.20 -4.35
N LEU A 64 12.09 3.24 -4.04
CA LEU A 64 12.93 2.54 -5.02
C LEU A 64 12.23 1.35 -5.68
N LEU A 65 11.08 0.94 -5.16
CA LEU A 65 10.34 -0.21 -5.69
C LEU A 65 9.63 0.13 -7.00
N PRO A 66 9.47 -0.85 -7.91
CA PRO A 66 8.69 -0.66 -9.12
C PRO A 66 7.23 -0.39 -8.75
N VAL A 67 6.70 0.74 -9.21
CA VAL A 67 5.31 1.11 -8.96
C VAL A 67 4.40 0.25 -9.82
N SER A 68 3.46 -0.46 -9.18
CA SER A 68 2.44 -1.24 -9.88
C SER A 68 1.22 -0.40 -10.22
N LYS A 69 0.83 0.50 -9.31
CA LYS A 69 -0.27 1.44 -9.51
C LYS A 69 -0.01 2.73 -8.74
N SER A 70 -0.27 3.85 -9.41
CA SER A 70 -0.25 5.19 -8.81
C SER A 70 -1.68 5.65 -8.59
N TYR A 71 -1.88 6.41 -7.52
CA TYR A 71 -3.16 6.97 -7.14
C TYR A 71 -3.13 8.49 -7.33
N PRO A 72 -4.22 9.09 -7.85
CA PRO A 72 -4.33 10.54 -8.05
C PRO A 72 -4.51 11.32 -6.74
#